data_AF-A0A7V2LM24-F1
#
_entry.id   AF-A0A7V2LM24-F1
#
_cell.length_a   1.000
_cell.length_b   1.000
_cell.length_c   1.000
_cell.angle_alpha   90.00
_cell.angle_beta   90.00
_cell.angle_gamma   90.00
#
_symmetry.space_group_name_H-M   'P 1'
#
loop_
_entity.id
_entity.type
_entity.pdbx_description
1 polymer ?
#
loop_
_entity_poly.entity_id
_entity_poly.type
_entity_poly.pdbx_seq_one_letter_code
_entity_poly.pdbx_strand_id
1 'polypeptide(L)'
;MQARSPLKGRIIIDALSVQTTSQEVGQRLTAAALTVATAESCTGGLLASVLTDVAGSSAYMLGGVVSYSNHAKMRLLAVQDATLQTYGAVSAETAAEMAQGARRLLGGDIGLATTGIAGPGGGTPDKPVGTVYLHLSATDVEWGERHVWPHDRAGNKLASVQASLDLLLRYLDRRSQSDQHPNRPQRLDLPVVVEASEQAGRWKPRAVWVQDKRWEIVGWGRQSEQANGSVVVMVEANGGARFELVVDVVSGQWRLLRAWWPRQIA
;
A
#
# COMPACT_ATOMS: atom_id res chain seq x y z
N MET A 1 12.89 -7.74 -51.49
CA MET A 1 13.87 -7.71 -50.37
C MET A 1 13.35 -6.71 -49.35
N GLN A 2 12.56 -7.16 -48.36
CA GLN A 2 11.98 -6.26 -47.36
C GLN A 2 13.03 -5.93 -46.30
N ALA A 3 13.35 -4.64 -46.18
CA ALA A 3 14.21 -4.13 -45.14
C ALA A 3 13.53 -4.32 -43.77
N ARG A 4 14.04 -5.26 -42.97
CA ARG A 4 13.74 -5.34 -41.55
C ARG A 4 14.33 -4.11 -40.87
N SER A 5 13.47 -3.17 -40.47
CA SER A 5 13.87 -2.05 -39.61
C SER A 5 14.31 -2.59 -38.24
N PRO A 6 15.43 -2.13 -37.66
CA PRO A 6 15.93 -2.66 -36.40
C PRO A 6 15.02 -2.21 -35.24
N LEU A 7 14.55 -3.19 -34.46
CA LEU A 7 13.83 -2.99 -33.20
C LEU A 7 14.79 -2.40 -32.16
N LYS A 8 14.90 -1.07 -32.11
CA LYS A 8 15.51 -0.37 -30.96
C LYS A 8 14.51 -0.33 -29.80
N GLY A 9 14.78 -1.11 -28.76
CA GLY A 9 14.38 -0.81 -27.38
C GLY A 9 12.88 -0.85 -27.04
N ARG A 10 12.10 -1.79 -27.57
CA ARG A 10 10.75 -2.04 -27.02
C ARG A 10 10.86 -2.97 -25.81
N ILE A 11 10.60 -2.44 -24.62
CA ILE A 11 10.17 -3.29 -23.50
C ILE A 11 8.86 -3.95 -23.96
N ILE A 12 8.89 -5.25 -24.19
CA ILE A 12 7.67 -6.02 -24.42
C ILE A 12 7.06 -6.20 -23.04
N ILE A 13 6.04 -5.40 -22.70
CA ILE A 13 5.19 -5.71 -21.55
C ILE A 13 4.31 -6.87 -22.01
N ASP A 14 4.72 -8.09 -21.67
CA ASP A 14 3.93 -9.29 -21.87
C ASP A 14 3.26 -9.73 -20.57
N ALA A 15 2.40 -10.75 -20.68
CA ALA A 15 1.69 -11.30 -19.53
C ALA A 15 2.66 -11.86 -18.46
N LEU A 16 3.88 -12.29 -18.84
CA LEU A 16 4.88 -12.81 -17.91
C LEU A 16 5.48 -11.69 -17.05
N SER A 17 5.74 -10.52 -17.64
CA SER A 17 6.15 -9.33 -16.90
C SER A 17 5.12 -8.96 -15.83
N VAL A 18 3.84 -8.84 -16.23
CA VAL A 18 2.76 -8.46 -15.30
C VAL A 18 2.61 -9.49 -14.19
N GLN A 19 2.69 -10.79 -14.51
CA GLN A 19 2.63 -11.85 -13.53
C GLN A 19 3.79 -11.76 -12.53
N THR A 20 5.03 -11.59 -13.01
CA THR A 20 6.23 -11.46 -12.15
C THR A 20 6.09 -10.27 -11.20
N THR A 21 5.70 -9.10 -11.71
CA THR A 21 5.51 -7.90 -10.88
C THR A 21 4.36 -8.07 -9.88
N SER A 22 3.26 -8.72 -10.28
CA SER A 22 2.14 -8.97 -9.37
C SER A 22 2.53 -9.87 -8.19
N GLN A 23 3.36 -10.89 -8.44
CA GLN A 23 3.88 -11.78 -7.40
C GLN A 23 4.76 -11.01 -6.40
N GLU A 24 5.66 -10.15 -6.89
CA GLU A 24 6.50 -9.33 -6.02
C GLU A 24 5.65 -8.35 -5.18
N VAL A 25 4.68 -7.68 -5.80
CA VAL A 25 3.73 -6.79 -5.10
C VAL A 25 3.01 -7.56 -3.99
N GLY A 26 2.47 -8.74 -4.28
CA GLY A 26 1.75 -9.54 -3.29
C GLY A 26 2.63 -9.97 -2.12
N GLN A 27 3.86 -10.41 -2.38
CA GLN A 27 4.83 -10.76 -1.35
C GLN A 27 5.15 -9.57 -0.45
N ARG A 28 5.39 -8.39 -1.04
CA ARG A 28 5.79 -7.19 -0.29
C ARG A 28 4.65 -6.55 0.49
N LEU A 29 3.44 -6.54 -0.05
CA LEU A 29 2.25 -6.11 0.68
C LEU A 29 1.98 -7.01 1.89
N THR A 30 2.05 -8.34 1.68
CA THR A 30 1.88 -9.32 2.77
C THR A 30 2.93 -9.13 3.85
N ALA A 31 4.21 -9.01 3.47
CA ALA A 31 5.31 -8.81 4.42
C ALA A 31 5.20 -7.49 5.20
N ALA A 32 4.63 -6.45 4.59
CA ALA A 32 4.39 -5.16 5.23
C ALA A 32 3.06 -5.09 6.00
N ALA A 33 2.25 -6.17 5.99
CA ALA A 33 0.87 -6.19 6.50
C ALA A 33 0.02 -5.02 5.96
N LEU A 34 0.19 -4.70 4.68
CA LEU A 34 -0.54 -3.63 3.99
C LEU A 34 -1.59 -4.21 3.06
N THR A 35 -2.72 -3.51 2.98
CA THR A 35 -3.86 -3.84 2.14
C THR A 35 -4.04 -2.84 0.99
N VAL A 36 -4.59 -3.32 -0.12
CA VAL A 36 -4.86 -2.54 -1.33
C VAL A 36 -6.31 -2.72 -1.78
N ALA A 37 -6.90 -1.60 -2.20
CA ALA A 37 -8.22 -1.48 -2.79
C ALA A 37 -8.09 -0.86 -4.19
N THR A 38 -8.74 -1.43 -5.21
CA THR A 38 -8.62 -0.93 -6.60
C THR A 38 -9.86 -0.19 -7.09
N ALA A 39 -9.67 0.81 -7.94
CA ALA A 39 -10.72 1.48 -8.71
C ALA A 39 -10.37 1.48 -10.19
N GLU A 40 -11.12 0.75 -11.00
CA GLU A 40 -10.79 0.54 -12.41
C GLU A 40 -11.86 1.13 -13.33
N SER A 41 -11.43 1.87 -14.34
CA SER A 41 -12.28 2.25 -15.48
C SER A 41 -11.83 1.51 -16.73
N CYS A 42 -10.78 2.00 -17.42
CA CYS A 42 -10.40 1.44 -18.72
C CYS A 42 -9.78 0.03 -18.67
N THR A 43 -9.20 -0.37 -17.53
CA THR A 43 -8.65 -1.72 -17.31
C THR A 43 -9.73 -2.75 -17.00
N GLY A 44 -10.91 -2.32 -16.55
CA GLY A 44 -12.11 -3.15 -16.49
C GLY A 44 -12.00 -4.40 -15.61
N GLY A 45 -11.29 -4.32 -14.49
CA GLY A 45 -11.07 -5.44 -13.56
C GLY A 45 -9.76 -6.20 -13.78
N LEU A 46 -8.98 -5.83 -14.79
CA LEU A 46 -7.72 -6.52 -15.10
C LEU A 46 -6.66 -6.31 -14.00
N LEU A 47 -6.60 -5.13 -13.37
CA LEU A 47 -5.67 -4.89 -12.27
C LEU A 47 -6.03 -5.76 -11.05
N ALA A 48 -7.32 -5.81 -10.70
CA ALA A 48 -7.79 -6.71 -9.65
C ALA A 48 -7.49 -8.18 -9.98
N SER A 49 -7.76 -8.61 -11.22
CA SER A 49 -7.51 -9.98 -11.69
C SER A 49 -6.06 -10.40 -11.46
N VAL A 50 -5.09 -9.61 -11.93
CA VAL A 50 -3.66 -9.99 -11.81
C VAL A 50 -3.19 -9.97 -10.36
N LEU A 51 -3.75 -9.11 -9.51
CA LEU A 51 -3.46 -9.12 -8.07
C LEU A 51 -4.05 -10.35 -7.38
N THR A 52 -5.21 -10.83 -7.84
CA THR A 52 -5.88 -12.03 -7.29
C THR A 52 -5.31 -13.34 -7.84
N ASP A 53 -4.65 -13.33 -9.00
CA ASP A 53 -3.98 -14.51 -9.58
C ASP A 53 -2.77 -14.97 -8.75
N VAL A 54 -2.28 -14.13 -7.84
CA VAL A 54 -1.23 -14.48 -6.88
C VAL A 54 -1.84 -15.27 -5.71
N ALA A 55 -1.30 -16.47 -5.45
CA ALA A 55 -1.72 -17.29 -4.33
C ALA A 55 -1.53 -16.55 -2.99
N GLY A 56 -2.55 -16.59 -2.13
CA GLY A 56 -2.56 -15.86 -0.85
C GLY A 56 -2.99 -14.40 -0.95
N SER A 57 -3.49 -13.95 -2.11
CA SER A 57 -3.96 -12.58 -2.34
C SER A 57 -5.01 -12.07 -1.35
N SER A 58 -5.75 -12.95 -0.68
CA SER A 58 -6.66 -12.60 0.42
C SER A 58 -5.99 -11.90 1.61
N ALA A 59 -4.65 -11.99 1.73
CA ALA A 59 -3.90 -11.31 2.78
C ALA A 59 -3.75 -9.79 2.54
N TYR A 60 -3.86 -9.33 1.30
CA TYR A 60 -3.60 -7.92 0.96
C TYR A 60 -4.63 -7.30 0.00
N MET A 61 -5.35 -8.07 -0.81
CA MET A 61 -6.32 -7.55 -1.76
C MET A 61 -7.73 -7.53 -1.14
N LEU A 62 -8.26 -6.34 -0.85
CA LEU A 62 -9.58 -6.19 -0.21
C LEU A 62 -10.74 -6.29 -1.18
N GLY A 63 -10.52 -5.88 -2.42
CA GLY A 63 -11.56 -5.80 -3.44
C GLY A 63 -11.29 -4.68 -4.43
N GLY A 64 -12.15 -4.61 -5.45
CA GLY A 64 -12.03 -3.62 -6.51
C GLY A 64 -13.39 -3.12 -6.96
N VAL A 65 -13.43 -1.87 -7.40
CA VAL A 65 -14.61 -1.25 -8.00
C VAL A 65 -14.33 -0.98 -9.46
N VAL A 66 -15.08 -1.63 -10.35
CA VAL A 66 -15.07 -1.27 -11.77
C VAL A 66 -16.09 -0.17 -12.02
N SER A 67 -15.64 1.09 -12.01
CA SER A 67 -16.47 2.29 -12.16
C SER A 67 -16.36 2.90 -13.56
N TYR A 68 -16.91 2.21 -14.57
CA TYR A 68 -16.74 2.62 -15.97
C TYR A 68 -17.46 3.94 -16.31
N SER A 69 -18.70 4.12 -15.86
CA SER A 69 -19.49 5.34 -16.13
C SER A 69 -19.24 6.44 -15.09
N ASN A 70 -19.50 7.70 -15.46
CA ASN A 70 -19.45 8.84 -14.54
C ASN A 70 -20.37 8.62 -13.33
N HIS A 71 -21.59 8.15 -13.57
CA HIS A 71 -22.52 7.81 -12.50
C HIS A 71 -21.94 6.75 -11.53
N ALA A 72 -21.28 5.72 -12.04
CA ALA A 72 -20.63 4.72 -11.18
C ALA A 72 -19.46 5.32 -10.38
N LYS A 73 -18.64 6.19 -10.99
CA LYS A 73 -17.55 6.90 -10.30
C LYS A 73 -18.09 7.73 -9.14
N MET A 74 -19.15 8.51 -9.37
CA MET A 74 -19.77 9.34 -8.32
C MET A 74 -20.41 8.46 -7.24
N ARG A 75 -21.24 7.50 -7.62
CA ARG A 75 -22.04 6.70 -6.68
C ARG A 75 -21.20 5.78 -5.81
N LEU A 76 -20.18 5.12 -6.40
CA LEU A 76 -19.42 4.08 -5.70
C LEU A 76 -18.15 4.62 -5.07
N LEU A 77 -17.50 5.61 -5.70
CA LEU A 77 -16.19 6.12 -5.27
C LEU A 77 -16.25 7.56 -4.75
N ALA A 78 -17.44 8.17 -4.71
CA ALA A 78 -17.62 9.57 -4.30
C ALA A 78 -16.78 10.56 -5.11
N VAL A 79 -16.52 10.25 -6.38
CA VAL A 79 -15.98 11.23 -7.33
C VAL A 79 -16.98 12.39 -7.43
N GLN A 80 -16.50 13.62 -7.39
CA GLN A 80 -17.34 14.81 -7.40
C GLN A 80 -17.84 15.10 -8.82
N ASP A 81 -19.10 15.51 -8.95
CA ASP A 81 -19.65 15.95 -10.23
C ASP A 81 -18.83 17.14 -10.79
N ALA A 82 -18.48 18.11 -9.94
CA ALA A 82 -17.65 19.25 -10.32
C ALA A 82 -16.30 18.84 -10.95
N THR A 83 -15.67 17.78 -10.43
CA THR A 83 -14.42 17.22 -10.98
C THR A 83 -14.65 16.66 -12.39
N LEU A 84 -15.73 15.91 -12.58
CA LEU A 84 -16.09 15.34 -13.87
C LEU A 84 -16.48 16.40 -14.90
N GLN A 85 -17.20 17.46 -14.50
CA GLN A 85 -17.56 18.57 -15.39
C GLN A 85 -16.34 19.39 -15.82
N THR A 86 -15.42 19.64 -14.89
CA THR A 86 -14.27 20.54 -15.12
C THR A 86 -13.13 19.84 -15.86
N TYR A 87 -12.77 18.63 -15.44
CA TYR A 87 -11.57 17.93 -15.92
C TYR A 87 -11.90 16.72 -16.81
N GLY A 88 -13.13 16.22 -16.75
CA GLY A 88 -13.56 15.01 -17.42
C GLY A 88 -13.13 13.73 -16.70
N ALA A 89 -13.75 12.61 -17.07
CA ALA A 89 -13.49 11.30 -16.45
C ALA A 89 -12.07 10.77 -16.63
N VAL A 90 -11.34 11.27 -17.63
CA VAL A 90 -9.95 10.91 -17.93
C VAL A 90 -9.07 12.10 -17.56
N SER A 91 -8.76 12.21 -16.27
CA SER A 91 -7.94 13.28 -15.70
C SER A 91 -7.23 12.81 -14.43
N ALA A 92 -6.24 13.59 -13.97
CA ALA A 92 -5.52 13.31 -12.74
C ALA A 92 -6.44 13.43 -11.52
N GLU A 93 -7.31 14.43 -11.51
CA GLU A 93 -8.27 14.73 -10.45
C GLU A 93 -9.29 13.60 -10.28
N THR A 94 -9.84 13.10 -11.40
CA THR A 94 -10.74 11.95 -11.36
C THR A 94 -10.02 10.70 -10.86
N ALA A 95 -8.78 10.45 -11.31
CA ALA A 95 -7.99 9.31 -10.84
C ALA A 95 -7.72 9.40 -9.32
N ALA A 96 -7.39 10.59 -8.82
CA ALA A 96 -7.16 10.84 -7.39
C ALA A 96 -8.42 10.56 -6.56
N GLU A 97 -9.56 11.14 -6.93
CA GLU A 97 -10.82 10.91 -6.23
C GLU A 97 -11.25 9.44 -6.29
N MET A 98 -11.04 8.75 -7.41
CA MET A 98 -11.28 7.31 -7.54
C MET A 98 -10.42 6.49 -6.57
N ALA A 99 -9.12 6.78 -6.47
CA ALA A 99 -8.19 6.06 -5.60
C ALA A 99 -8.55 6.26 -4.13
N GLN A 100 -8.77 7.51 -3.73
CA GLN A 100 -9.20 7.86 -2.38
C GLN A 100 -10.56 7.24 -2.05
N GLY A 101 -11.49 7.24 -3.00
CA GLY A 101 -12.80 6.61 -2.90
C GLY A 101 -12.70 5.13 -2.62
N ALA A 102 -11.89 4.39 -3.39
CA ALA A 102 -11.69 2.95 -3.18
C ALA A 102 -11.07 2.65 -1.83
N ARG A 103 -10.03 3.42 -1.44
CA ARG A 103 -9.38 3.29 -0.14
C ARG A 103 -10.36 3.45 1.01
N ARG A 104 -11.19 4.50 0.97
CA ARG A 104 -12.21 4.76 2.00
C ARG A 104 -13.32 3.71 2.00
N LEU A 105 -13.83 3.34 0.83
CA LEU A 105 -14.95 2.41 0.68
C LEU A 105 -14.62 1.02 1.24
N LEU A 106 -13.43 0.52 0.93
CA LEU A 106 -13.00 -0.83 1.29
C LEU A 106 -12.17 -0.88 2.58
N GLY A 107 -11.81 0.27 3.14
CA GLY A 107 -11.01 0.36 4.37
C GLY A 107 -9.55 -0.06 4.19
N GLY A 108 -8.99 0.13 3.00
CA GLY A 108 -7.61 -0.25 2.69
C GLY A 108 -6.56 0.75 3.14
N ASP A 109 -5.32 0.27 3.29
CA ASP A 109 -4.15 1.14 3.50
C ASP A 109 -3.84 1.95 2.24
N ILE A 110 -4.04 1.32 1.07
CA ILE A 110 -3.72 1.86 -0.25
C ILE A 110 -4.96 1.79 -1.15
N GLY A 111 -5.27 2.89 -1.83
CA GLY A 111 -6.20 2.94 -2.95
C GLY A 111 -5.44 3.13 -4.26
N LEU A 112 -5.75 2.33 -5.28
CA LEU A 112 -5.09 2.40 -6.59
C LEU A 112 -6.12 2.52 -7.70
N ALA A 113 -6.05 3.59 -8.48
CA ALA A 113 -7.02 3.89 -9.51
C ALA A 113 -6.43 3.93 -10.92
N THR A 114 -7.25 3.54 -11.90
CA THR A 114 -6.96 3.67 -13.33
C THR A 114 -8.16 4.30 -14.07
N THR A 115 -7.91 5.37 -14.84
CA THR A 115 -8.91 5.94 -15.75
C THR A 115 -8.29 6.44 -17.04
N GLY A 116 -8.90 6.14 -18.19
CA GLY A 116 -8.23 6.33 -19.46
C GLY A 116 -9.03 5.95 -20.71
N ILE A 117 -8.39 6.13 -21.86
CA ILE A 117 -8.93 5.88 -23.19
C ILE A 117 -8.14 4.73 -23.81
N ALA A 118 -8.57 3.49 -23.59
CA ALA A 118 -7.85 2.33 -24.12
C ALA A 118 -7.88 2.24 -25.67
N GLY A 119 -8.82 2.93 -26.33
CA GLY A 119 -9.00 2.87 -27.79
C GLY A 119 -10.01 1.81 -28.24
N PRO A 120 -10.26 1.65 -29.56
CA PRO A 120 -9.57 2.35 -30.64
C PRO A 120 -10.09 3.78 -30.90
N GLY A 121 -11.21 4.18 -30.29
CA GLY A 121 -11.78 5.53 -30.40
C GLY A 121 -11.85 6.26 -29.05
N GLY A 122 -12.52 7.40 -29.04
CA GLY A 122 -12.74 8.22 -27.83
C GLY A 122 -11.58 9.15 -27.46
N GLY A 123 -10.50 9.14 -28.25
CA GLY A 123 -9.40 10.09 -28.12
C GLY A 123 -9.76 11.49 -28.63
N THR A 124 -9.07 12.48 -28.10
CA THR A 124 -9.06 13.88 -28.58
C THR A 124 -7.61 14.28 -28.88
N PRO A 125 -7.36 15.43 -29.54
CA PRO A 125 -6.00 15.92 -29.72
C PRO A 125 -5.22 16.07 -28.40
N ASP A 126 -5.87 16.53 -27.33
CA ASP A 126 -5.24 16.73 -26.02
C ASP A 126 -5.12 15.44 -25.18
N LYS A 127 -6.07 14.52 -25.37
CA LYS A 127 -6.13 13.21 -24.70
C LYS A 127 -6.28 12.12 -25.76
N PRO A 128 -5.21 11.77 -26.49
CA PRO A 128 -5.27 10.77 -27.55
C PRO A 128 -5.61 9.38 -27.00
N VAL A 129 -5.99 8.47 -27.89
CA VAL A 129 -6.08 7.03 -27.55
C VAL A 129 -4.76 6.56 -26.92
N GLY A 130 -4.86 5.74 -25.88
CA GLY A 130 -3.75 5.32 -25.05
C GLY A 130 -3.53 6.21 -23.82
N THR A 131 -4.19 7.38 -23.72
CA THR A 131 -4.09 8.24 -22.53
C THR A 131 -4.70 7.56 -21.32
N VAL A 132 -3.91 7.34 -20.27
CA VAL A 132 -4.36 6.77 -19.00
C VAL A 132 -3.75 7.55 -17.84
N TYR A 133 -4.59 7.86 -16.86
CA TYR A 133 -4.20 8.40 -15.57
C TYR A 133 -4.26 7.30 -14.51
N LEU A 134 -3.19 7.20 -13.74
CA LEU A 134 -3.06 6.31 -12.59
C LEU A 134 -2.98 7.16 -11.33
N HIS A 135 -3.50 6.66 -10.22
CA HIS A 135 -3.30 7.33 -8.93
C HIS A 135 -3.22 6.35 -7.78
N LEU A 136 -2.25 6.56 -6.90
CA LEU A 136 -2.07 5.84 -5.64
C LEU A 136 -2.36 6.81 -4.48
N SER A 137 -3.35 6.47 -3.67
CA SER A 137 -3.68 7.14 -2.42
C SER A 137 -3.29 6.25 -1.25
N ALA A 138 -2.52 6.78 -0.31
CA ALA A 138 -2.22 6.12 0.96
C ALA A 138 -2.36 7.14 2.10
N THR A 139 -2.08 6.74 3.34
CA THR A 139 -2.15 7.66 4.49
C THR A 139 -1.10 8.78 4.44
N ASP A 140 -0.01 8.59 3.72
CA ASP A 140 1.18 9.45 3.72
C ASP A 140 1.52 10.02 2.33
N VAL A 141 0.87 9.54 1.26
CA VAL A 141 1.14 9.98 -0.11
C VAL A 141 -0.13 10.03 -0.97
N GLU A 142 -0.09 10.92 -1.96
CA GLU A 142 -1.03 10.99 -3.08
C GLU A 142 -0.18 11.12 -4.35
N TRP A 143 -0.09 10.04 -5.14
CA TRP A 143 0.82 9.96 -6.29
C TRP A 143 0.03 9.70 -7.57
N GLY A 144 0.04 10.67 -8.48
CA GLY A 144 -0.63 10.59 -9.77
C GLY A 144 0.37 10.48 -10.92
N GLU A 145 0.03 9.69 -11.94
CA GLU A 145 0.80 9.59 -13.18
C GLU A 145 -0.09 9.66 -14.41
N ARG A 146 0.45 10.21 -15.49
CA ARG A 146 -0.17 10.24 -16.80
C ARG A 146 0.70 9.51 -17.79
N HIS A 147 0.09 8.61 -18.54
CA HIS A 147 0.73 7.82 -19.58
C HIS A 147 -0.03 7.95 -20.90
N VAL A 148 0.68 7.76 -22.02
CA VAL A 148 0.09 7.65 -23.36
C VAL A 148 0.70 6.44 -24.06
N TRP A 149 -0.07 5.36 -24.13
CA TRP A 149 0.39 4.09 -24.65
C TRP A 149 0.18 3.96 -26.17
N PRO A 150 1.19 3.50 -26.95
CA PRO A 150 1.10 3.41 -28.41
C PRO A 150 0.55 2.05 -28.89
N HIS A 151 -0.24 1.35 -28.07
CA HIS A 151 -0.70 0.00 -28.37
C HIS A 151 -2.18 -0.03 -28.77
N ASP A 152 -2.67 -1.23 -29.10
CA ASP A 152 -4.09 -1.47 -29.25
C ASP A 152 -4.81 -1.47 -27.89
N ARG A 153 -6.13 -1.69 -27.90
CA ARG A 153 -6.94 -1.71 -26.66
C ARG A 153 -6.39 -2.68 -25.62
N ALA A 154 -5.98 -3.88 -26.01
CA ALA A 154 -5.50 -4.90 -25.09
C ALA A 154 -4.13 -4.52 -24.51
N GLY A 155 -3.20 -4.08 -25.36
CA GLY A 155 -1.88 -3.61 -24.96
C GLY A 155 -1.94 -2.38 -24.07
N ASN A 156 -2.81 -1.41 -24.35
CA ASN A 156 -2.98 -0.21 -23.51
C ASN A 156 -3.51 -0.57 -22.12
N LYS A 157 -4.42 -1.55 -22.02
CA LYS A 157 -4.88 -2.06 -20.72
C LYS A 157 -3.75 -2.73 -19.96
N LEU A 158 -3.00 -3.63 -20.60
CA LEU A 158 -1.88 -4.35 -19.96
C LEU A 158 -0.77 -3.40 -19.50
N ALA A 159 -0.36 -2.45 -20.34
CA ALA A 159 0.63 -1.44 -19.98
C ALA A 159 0.18 -0.59 -18.77
N SER A 160 -1.11 -0.25 -18.70
CA SER A 160 -1.68 0.49 -17.56
C SER A 160 -1.66 -0.33 -16.27
N VAL A 161 -1.93 -1.64 -16.37
CA VAL A 161 -1.85 -2.56 -15.22
C VAL A 161 -0.41 -2.70 -14.75
N GLN A 162 0.54 -2.94 -15.64
CA GLN A 162 1.97 -2.98 -15.31
C GLN A 162 2.41 -1.70 -14.60
N ALA A 163 2.13 -0.54 -15.18
CA ALA A 163 2.51 0.75 -14.58
C ALA A 163 1.84 0.98 -13.21
N SER A 164 0.63 0.45 -12.98
CA SER A 164 -0.03 0.50 -11.67
C SER A 164 0.69 -0.36 -10.63
N LEU A 165 1.15 -1.55 -11.03
CA LEU A 165 1.97 -2.42 -10.17
C LEU A 165 3.34 -1.79 -9.88
N ASP A 166 3.98 -1.18 -10.87
CA ASP A 166 5.26 -0.47 -10.70
C ASP A 166 5.12 0.75 -9.77
N LEU A 167 3.97 1.44 -9.82
CA LEU A 167 3.65 2.53 -8.89
C LEU A 167 3.51 2.02 -7.45
N LEU A 168 2.88 0.85 -7.25
CA LEU A 168 2.83 0.19 -5.94
C LEU A 168 4.22 -0.19 -5.44
N LEU A 169 5.06 -0.82 -6.27
CA LEU A 169 6.41 -1.20 -5.87
C LEU A 169 7.25 -0.01 -5.45
N ARG A 170 7.20 1.10 -6.20
CA ARG A 170 7.89 2.35 -5.79
C ARG A 170 7.38 2.91 -4.46
N TYR A 171 6.09 2.77 -4.17
CA TYR A 171 5.54 3.17 -2.87
C TYR A 171 6.10 2.29 -1.75
N LEU A 172 6.11 0.97 -1.97
CA LEU A 172 6.67 0.01 -1.00
C LEU A 172 8.18 0.22 -0.79
N ASP A 173 8.94 0.55 -1.84
CA ASP A 173 10.36 0.91 -1.74
C ASP A 173 10.59 2.13 -0.87
N ARG A 174 9.85 3.22 -1.15
CA ARG A 174 9.92 4.44 -0.34
C ARG A 174 9.58 4.14 1.11
N ARG A 175 8.56 3.32 1.36
CA ARG A 175 8.14 2.95 2.73
C ARG A 175 9.22 2.14 3.43
N SER A 176 9.76 1.11 2.77
CA SER A 176 10.86 0.30 3.29
C SER A 176 12.10 1.15 3.62
N GLN A 177 12.47 2.09 2.75
CA GLN A 177 13.57 3.02 3.02
C GLN A 177 13.26 3.97 4.20
N SER A 178 12.01 4.42 4.33
CA SER A 178 11.58 5.27 5.44
C SER A 178 11.50 4.53 6.79
N ASP A 179 11.16 3.23 6.76
CA ASP A 179 11.14 2.35 7.93
C ASP A 179 12.57 1.98 8.37
N GLN A 180 13.54 1.99 7.45
CA GLN A 180 14.97 1.81 7.73
C GLN A 180 15.65 3.09 8.26
N HIS A 181 14.93 4.20 8.43
CA HIS A 181 15.51 5.42 8.98
C HIS A 181 15.87 5.22 10.47
N PRO A 182 17.14 5.47 10.90
CA PRO A 182 17.69 4.99 12.17
C PRO A 182 17.04 5.54 13.46
N ASN A 183 16.07 6.44 13.35
CA ASN A 183 15.36 7.06 14.48
C ASN A 183 13.84 6.79 14.48
N ARG A 184 13.29 6.10 13.47
CA ARG A 184 11.85 5.83 13.37
C ARG A 184 11.55 4.40 13.84
N PRO A 185 10.53 4.17 14.68
CA PRO A 185 10.19 2.83 15.14
C PRO A 185 9.61 1.98 14.01
N GLN A 186 9.98 0.71 13.95
CA GLN A 186 9.26 -0.32 13.22
C GLN A 186 7.93 -0.60 13.94
N ARG A 187 6.80 -0.50 13.23
CA ARG A 187 5.49 -0.91 13.75
C ARG A 187 5.33 -2.42 13.55
N LEU A 188 5.06 -3.15 14.64
CA LEU A 188 5.04 -4.62 14.65
C LEU A 188 3.67 -5.14 15.03
N ASP A 189 3.12 -4.62 16.12
CA ASP A 189 1.84 -5.04 16.69
C ASP A 189 1.71 -6.56 16.87
N LEU A 190 2.75 -7.17 17.43
CA LEU A 190 2.89 -8.62 17.61
C LEU A 190 2.65 -9.02 19.07
N PRO A 191 2.03 -10.18 19.35
CA PRO A 191 1.99 -10.74 20.70
C PRO A 191 3.42 -11.08 21.16
N VAL A 192 3.74 -10.74 22.41
CA VAL A 192 5.07 -10.99 22.99
C VAL A 192 4.94 -11.51 24.41
N VAL A 193 5.96 -12.26 24.85
CA VAL A 193 6.10 -12.64 26.25
C VAL A 193 6.91 -11.56 26.96
N VAL A 194 6.42 -11.11 28.11
CA VAL A 194 7.08 -10.08 28.93
C VAL A 194 7.18 -10.60 30.36
N GLU A 195 8.39 -10.61 30.91
CA GLU A 195 8.59 -10.69 32.35
C GLU A 195 8.31 -9.31 32.93
N ALA A 196 7.21 -9.12 33.65
CA ALA A 196 6.86 -7.84 34.27
C ALA A 196 6.39 -8.01 35.71
N SER A 197 6.58 -6.96 36.52
CA SER A 197 5.88 -6.80 37.78
C SER A 197 4.94 -5.60 37.72
N GLU A 198 3.90 -5.61 38.56
CA GLU A 198 2.98 -4.50 38.74
C GLU A 198 3.09 -4.03 40.20
N GLN A 199 3.18 -2.71 40.40
CA GLN A 199 3.18 -2.11 41.74
C GLN A 199 2.47 -0.75 41.70
N ALA A 200 1.34 -0.64 42.40
CA ALA A 200 0.56 0.58 42.56
C ALA A 200 0.10 1.22 41.22
N GLY A 201 -0.41 0.41 40.30
CA GLY A 201 -0.86 0.78 38.96
C GLY A 201 0.26 0.96 37.93
N ARG A 202 1.53 0.75 38.32
CA ARG A 202 2.68 0.90 37.42
C ARG A 202 3.25 -0.45 37.02
N TRP A 203 3.31 -0.66 35.71
CA TRP A 203 3.87 -1.87 35.12
C TRP A 203 5.36 -1.69 34.89
N LYS A 204 6.15 -2.66 35.34
CA LYS A 204 7.62 -2.68 35.23
C LYS A 204 8.07 -3.93 34.47
N PRO A 205 8.10 -3.88 33.13
CA PRO A 205 8.77 -4.90 32.33
C PRO A 205 10.25 -5.01 32.72
N ARG A 206 10.73 -6.25 32.87
CA ARG A 206 12.11 -6.63 33.17
C ARG A 206 12.78 -7.32 31.98
N ALA A 207 12.02 -8.06 31.18
CA ALA A 207 12.49 -8.61 29.90
C ALA A 207 11.33 -8.82 28.93
N VAL A 208 11.64 -8.82 27.63
CA VAL A 208 10.70 -9.14 26.55
C VAL A 208 11.33 -10.09 25.55
N TRP A 209 10.55 -11.04 25.04
CA TRP A 209 10.96 -11.92 23.95
C TRP A 209 10.40 -11.40 22.63
N VAL A 210 11.30 -11.16 21.67
CA VAL A 210 10.96 -10.72 20.33
C VAL A 210 11.74 -11.57 19.34
N GLN A 211 11.05 -12.30 18.46
CA GLN A 211 11.67 -13.19 17.45
C GLN A 211 12.68 -14.15 18.08
N ASP A 212 12.27 -14.88 19.13
CA ASP A 212 13.08 -15.84 19.90
C ASP A 212 14.31 -15.27 20.63
N LYS A 213 14.53 -13.95 20.56
CA LYS A 213 15.57 -13.27 21.32
C LYS A 213 14.98 -12.63 22.57
N ARG A 214 15.61 -12.90 23.73
CA ARG A 214 15.33 -12.22 25.00
C ARG A 214 16.08 -10.88 25.05
N TRP A 215 15.34 -9.82 25.35
CA TRP A 215 15.86 -8.48 25.55
C TRP A 215 15.64 -8.07 27.01
N GLU A 216 16.70 -7.65 27.68
CA GLU A 216 16.63 -7.21 29.07
C GLU A 216 16.28 -5.73 29.14
N ILE A 217 15.28 -5.37 29.92
CA ILE A 217 14.87 -3.98 30.08
C ILE A 217 15.83 -3.30 31.07
N VAL A 218 16.50 -2.26 30.57
CA VAL A 218 17.52 -1.48 31.29
C VAL A 218 17.03 -0.06 31.60
N GLY A 219 15.94 0.39 30.98
CA GLY A 219 15.35 1.69 31.21
C GLY A 219 13.83 1.72 30.98
N TRP A 220 13.15 2.64 31.67
CA TRP A 220 11.71 2.85 31.55
C TRP A 220 11.44 4.29 31.14
N GLY A 221 10.58 4.45 30.13
CA GLY A 221 10.08 5.72 29.65
C GLY A 221 8.68 6.02 30.17
N ARG A 222 7.90 6.72 29.35
CA ARG A 222 6.52 7.08 29.67
C ARG A 222 5.63 5.83 29.72
N GLN A 223 4.74 5.80 30.70
CA GLN A 223 3.62 4.88 30.76
C GLN A 223 2.31 5.68 30.66
N SER A 224 1.32 5.16 29.94
CA SER A 224 -0.01 5.77 29.83
C SER A 224 -1.10 4.73 29.72
N GLU A 225 -2.12 4.86 30.56
CA GLU A 225 -3.38 4.13 30.45
C GLU A 225 -4.21 4.65 29.27
N GLN A 226 -4.84 3.72 28.56
CA GLN A 226 -5.70 3.99 27.40
C GLN A 226 -7.17 3.91 27.80
N ALA A 227 -8.05 4.52 27.01
CA ALA A 227 -9.50 4.49 27.27
C ALA A 227 -10.11 3.08 27.33
N ASN A 228 -9.46 2.08 26.72
CA ASN A 228 -9.86 0.67 26.75
C ASN A 228 -9.29 -0.11 27.94
N GLY A 229 -8.65 0.56 28.91
CA GLY A 229 -8.04 -0.06 30.09
C GLY A 229 -6.65 -0.65 29.84
N SER A 230 -6.15 -0.68 28.59
CA SER A 230 -4.79 -1.14 28.33
C SER A 230 -3.74 -0.13 28.80
N VAL A 231 -2.55 -0.61 29.13
CA VAL A 231 -1.44 0.24 29.56
C VAL A 231 -0.31 0.13 28.55
N VAL A 232 0.10 1.27 27.99
CA VAL A 232 1.27 1.38 27.12
C VAL A 232 2.48 1.78 27.95
N VAL A 233 3.60 1.05 27.80
CA VAL A 233 4.88 1.28 28.48
C VAL A 233 5.98 1.41 27.43
N MET A 234 6.68 2.55 27.44
CA MET A 234 7.93 2.71 26.73
C MET A 234 9.09 2.15 27.55
N VAL A 235 9.94 1.32 26.95
CA VAL A 235 11.11 0.73 27.61
C VAL A 235 12.35 0.82 26.73
N GLU A 236 13.51 0.88 27.37
CA GLU A 236 14.82 0.72 26.76
C GLU A 236 15.38 -0.63 27.17
N ALA A 237 15.90 -1.37 26.19
CA ALA A 237 16.48 -2.68 26.38
C ALA A 237 17.99 -2.69 26.09
N ASN A 238 18.66 -3.71 26.60
CA ASN A 238 20.07 -3.95 26.38
C ASN A 238 20.43 -3.89 24.88
N GLY A 239 21.65 -3.43 24.59
CA GLY A 239 22.09 -3.21 23.21
C GLY A 239 21.51 -1.98 22.54
N GLY A 240 20.74 -1.13 23.24
CA GLY A 240 20.24 0.15 22.73
C GLY A 240 18.92 0.06 21.98
N ALA A 241 18.20 -1.07 22.08
CA ALA A 241 16.85 -1.19 21.54
C ALA A 241 15.86 -0.41 22.41
N ARG A 242 14.79 0.12 21.82
CA ARG A 242 13.63 0.63 22.57
C ARG A 242 12.36 -0.06 22.10
N PHE A 243 11.42 -0.27 23.00
CA PHE A 243 10.14 -0.91 22.70
C PHE A 243 8.99 -0.10 23.26
N GLU A 244 7.90 -0.06 22.50
CA GLU A 244 6.59 0.32 22.99
C GLU A 244 5.77 -0.95 23.21
N LEU A 245 5.59 -1.30 24.48
CA LEU A 245 4.83 -2.47 24.91
C LEU A 245 3.44 -2.02 25.34
N VAL A 246 2.43 -2.83 25.07
CA VAL A 246 1.10 -2.64 25.64
C VAL A 246 0.67 -3.91 26.36
N VAL A 247 0.06 -3.73 27.54
CA VAL A 247 -0.60 -4.81 28.28
C VAL A 247 -2.09 -4.53 28.35
N ASP A 248 -2.88 -5.53 27.98
CA ASP A 248 -4.28 -5.56 28.34
C ASP A 248 -4.38 -5.99 29.80
N VAL A 249 -4.82 -5.10 30.69
CA VAL A 249 -4.81 -5.35 32.14
C VAL A 249 -5.82 -6.40 32.60
N VAL A 250 -6.80 -6.74 31.74
CA VAL A 250 -7.83 -7.73 32.05
C VAL A 250 -7.34 -9.13 31.73
N SER A 251 -6.76 -9.30 30.54
CA SER A 251 -6.26 -10.59 30.04
C SER A 251 -4.80 -10.87 30.42
N GLY A 252 -4.04 -9.84 30.81
CA GLY A 252 -2.60 -9.93 31.05
C GLY A 252 -1.76 -10.12 29.77
N GLN A 253 -2.38 -10.04 28.58
CA GLN A 253 -1.68 -10.24 27.33
C GLN A 253 -0.84 -9.02 26.95
N TRP A 254 0.39 -9.27 26.51
CA TRP A 254 1.32 -8.25 26.05
C TRP A 254 1.46 -8.24 24.54
N ARG A 255 1.57 -7.04 23.96
CA ARG A 255 1.92 -6.83 22.56
C ARG A 255 3.06 -5.82 22.44
N LEU A 256 3.89 -6.01 21.42
CA LEU A 256 4.92 -5.08 20.99
C LEU A 256 4.35 -4.23 19.86
N LEU A 257 4.00 -2.98 20.15
CA LEU A 257 3.44 -2.06 19.15
C LEU A 257 4.52 -1.53 18.21
N ARG A 258 5.65 -1.10 18.80
CA ARG A 258 6.75 -0.44 18.09
C ARG A 258 8.11 -0.84 18.64
N ALA A 259 9.09 -1.00 17.76
CA ALA A 259 10.47 -1.28 18.12
C ALA A 259 11.45 -0.31 17.43
N TRP A 260 12.40 0.21 18.20
CA TRP A 260 13.57 0.92 17.68
C TRP A 260 14.75 -0.03 17.86
N TRP A 261 15.24 -0.60 16.77
CA TRP A 261 16.39 -1.49 16.83
C TRP A 261 17.69 -0.68 16.88
N PRO A 262 18.71 -1.17 17.59
CA PRO A 262 20.01 -0.53 17.60
C PRO A 262 20.67 -0.65 16.22
N ARG A 263 21.51 0.33 15.87
CA ARG A 263 22.30 0.24 14.63
C ARG A 263 23.20 -1.00 14.71
N GLN A 264 23.12 -1.87 13.70
CA GLN A 264 24.21 -2.79 13.44
C GLN A 264 25.42 -1.93 13.07
N ILE A 265 26.42 -1.87 13.94
CA ILE A 265 27.73 -1.35 13.57
C ILE A 265 28.32 -2.42 12.66
N ALA A 266 28.47 -2.09 11.38
CA ALA A 266 29.18 -2.91 10.40
C ALA A 266 30.65 -3.05 10.77
#